data_AF-I3RF14-F1
#
_entry.id   AF-I3RF14-F1
#
_cell.length_a   1.000
_cell.length_b   1.000
_cell.length_c   1.000
_cell.angle_alpha   90.00
_cell.angle_beta   90.00
_cell.angle_gamma   90.00
#
_symmetry.space_group_name_H-M   'P 1'
#
loop_
_entity.id
_entity.type
_entity.pdbx_description
1 polymer ?
#
loop_
_entity_poly.entity_id
_entity_poly.type
_entity_poly.pdbx_seq_one_letter_code
_entity_poly.pdbx_strand_id
1 'polypeptide(L)'
;MKRDLPMVMKKINSLVGYEDVDIFFLTFGFGGGTGAGGTPVLAEALKEEYPDSLVVAVGALPLKEEGIRPTINAAITIDKLSKIVDSIIAIDNNKLKESGEDISQAYEKINYAIVERIASLLALIDVPGEQTLDASDLKFVLRAMGSFATIGYAKADASKIKSLSRLIIRSFETEGLYLDVNIESALYGLVAIHGPPEALKAKDIFEALNELTERIKGKQIFRGFYPDPREREVEVVTLLSGIYESKSIEEIILTAKKYARDFMKAKEESEIKKKELLSGLPDFDDIYPGEVDD
;
A
#
# COMPACT_ATOMS: atom_id res chain seq x y z
N MET A 1 -6.67 16.31 12.22
CA MET A 1 -5.30 15.75 12.29
C MET A 1 -4.29 16.75 12.84
N LYS A 2 -3.78 17.76 12.12
CA LYS A 2 -2.76 18.70 12.69
C LYS A 2 -3.16 19.29 14.07
N ARG A 3 -4.42 19.69 14.22
CA ARG A 3 -4.98 20.19 15.49
C ARG A 3 -4.97 19.14 16.60
N ASP A 4 -5.24 17.89 16.27
CA ASP A 4 -5.48 16.81 17.22
C ASP A 4 -4.24 15.90 17.40
N LEU A 5 -3.16 16.17 16.64
CA LEU A 5 -1.92 15.38 16.63
C LEU A 5 -1.31 15.22 18.02
N PRO A 6 -1.21 16.26 18.88
CA PRO A 6 -0.68 16.09 20.24
C PRO A 6 -1.47 15.08 21.08
N MET A 7 -2.79 15.03 20.90
CA MET A 7 -3.65 14.08 21.59
C MET A 7 -3.44 12.65 21.05
N VAL A 8 -3.29 12.51 19.73
CA VAL A 8 -3.01 11.22 19.08
C VAL A 8 -1.66 10.67 19.52
N MET A 9 -0.59 11.47 19.46
CA MET A 9 0.75 11.05 19.90
C MET A 9 0.76 10.68 21.38
N LYS A 10 0.14 11.50 22.24
CA LYS A 10 -0.01 11.16 23.66
C LYS A 10 -0.66 9.79 23.87
N LYS A 11 -1.67 9.45 23.05
CA LYS A 11 -2.32 8.15 23.12
C LYS A 11 -1.40 7.03 22.63
N ILE A 12 -0.70 7.21 21.52
CA ILE A 12 0.29 6.24 21.01
C ILE A 12 1.36 5.98 22.08
N ASN A 13 1.97 7.01 22.63
CA ASN A 13 3.02 6.90 23.64
C ASN A 13 2.53 6.16 24.90
N SER A 14 1.26 6.35 25.28
CA SER A 14 0.66 5.61 26.41
C SER A 14 0.47 4.12 26.15
N LEU A 15 0.41 3.70 24.88
CA LEU A 15 0.24 2.30 24.48
C LEU A 15 1.59 1.59 24.31
N VAL A 16 2.57 2.25 23.69
CA VAL A 16 3.89 1.65 23.43
C VAL A 16 4.85 1.74 24.61
N GLY A 17 4.61 2.65 25.56
CA GLY A 17 5.41 2.75 26.79
C GLY A 17 6.89 3.11 26.52
N TYR A 18 7.81 2.40 27.18
CA TYR A 18 9.27 2.51 27.00
C TYR A 18 9.84 1.41 26.09
N GLU A 19 9.00 0.62 25.43
CA GLU A 19 9.46 -0.45 24.54
C GLU A 19 9.88 0.12 23.19
N ASP A 20 10.95 -0.46 22.61
CA ASP A 20 11.40 -0.14 21.27
C ASP A 20 10.40 -0.70 20.26
N VAL A 21 9.63 0.19 19.62
CA VAL A 21 8.76 -0.20 18.51
C VAL A 21 9.61 -0.42 17.27
N ASP A 22 9.64 -1.62 16.70
CA ASP A 22 10.42 -1.86 15.49
C ASP A 22 9.81 -1.23 14.25
N ILE A 23 8.48 -1.35 14.10
CA ILE A 23 7.74 -0.94 12.90
C ILE A 23 6.36 -0.39 13.30
N PHE A 24 6.03 0.80 12.82
CA PHE A 24 4.69 1.37 12.81
C PHE A 24 4.03 1.11 11.45
N PHE A 25 2.98 0.27 11.44
CA PHE A 25 2.11 0.10 10.28
C PHE A 25 0.96 1.10 10.33
N LEU A 26 0.90 2.02 9.36
CA LEU A 26 -0.16 3.02 9.24
C LEU A 26 -1.20 2.57 8.21
N THR A 27 -2.37 2.14 8.68
CA THR A 27 -3.46 1.65 7.84
C THR A 27 -4.43 2.76 7.44
N PHE A 28 -4.73 2.91 6.14
CA PHE A 28 -5.67 3.94 5.64
C PHE A 28 -6.16 3.64 4.21
N GLY A 29 -7.11 4.43 3.71
CA GLY A 29 -7.48 4.43 2.28
C GLY A 29 -6.88 5.62 1.55
N PHE A 30 -6.20 5.38 0.42
CA PHE A 30 -5.58 6.43 -0.40
C PHE A 30 -6.59 7.41 -0.97
N GLY A 31 -7.80 6.96 -1.28
CA GLY A 31 -8.87 7.80 -1.84
C GLY A 31 -9.63 8.65 -0.82
N GLY A 32 -9.51 8.36 0.47
CA GLY A 32 -10.29 9.01 1.53
C GLY A 32 -9.84 10.45 1.83
N GLY A 33 -10.69 11.22 2.51
CA GLY A 33 -10.32 12.57 2.97
C GLY A 33 -9.50 12.56 4.26
N THR A 34 -10.00 11.87 5.30
CA THR A 34 -9.39 11.87 6.63
C THR A 34 -8.12 11.05 6.69
N GLY A 35 -8.16 9.80 6.20
CA GLY A 35 -7.00 8.91 6.17
C GLY A 35 -5.89 9.46 5.28
N ALA A 36 -6.19 9.67 4.00
CA ALA A 36 -5.19 10.13 3.04
C ALA A 36 -4.56 11.51 3.40
N GLY A 37 -5.35 12.43 3.99
CA GLY A 37 -4.85 13.72 4.46
C GLY A 37 -4.14 13.67 5.81
N GLY A 38 -4.51 12.73 6.68
CA GLY A 38 -4.01 12.62 8.06
C GLY A 38 -2.79 11.72 8.21
N THR A 39 -2.70 10.63 7.45
CA THR A 39 -1.60 9.67 7.55
C THR A 39 -0.23 10.28 7.31
N PRO A 40 0.00 11.15 6.29
CA PRO A 40 1.31 11.78 6.12
C PRO A 40 1.74 12.62 7.33
N VAL A 41 0.79 13.32 7.95
CA VAL A 41 1.05 14.14 9.16
C VAL A 41 1.44 13.27 10.35
N LEU A 42 0.77 12.13 10.53
CA LEU A 42 1.11 11.17 11.58
C LEU A 42 2.45 10.48 11.30
N ALA A 43 2.73 10.14 10.04
CA ALA A 43 3.98 9.51 9.65
C ALA A 43 5.20 10.40 9.93
N GLU A 44 5.11 11.70 9.61
CA GLU A 44 6.14 12.69 9.96
C GLU A 44 6.40 12.71 11.47
N ALA A 45 5.35 12.83 12.27
CA ALA A 45 5.47 12.87 13.73
C ALA A 45 6.08 11.60 14.32
N LEU A 46 5.71 10.42 13.78
CA LEU A 46 6.28 9.15 14.22
C LEU A 46 7.76 9.03 13.85
N LYS A 47 8.18 9.48 12.66
CA LYS A 47 9.61 9.49 12.27
C LYS A 47 10.43 10.45 13.14
N GLU A 48 9.84 11.55 13.59
CA GLU A 48 10.50 12.50 14.50
C GLU A 48 10.63 11.95 15.92
N GLU A 49 9.58 11.33 16.46
CA GLU A 49 9.54 10.85 17.84
C GLU A 49 10.21 9.47 18.02
N TYR A 50 10.19 8.63 16.97
CA TYR A 50 10.72 7.27 16.96
C TYR A 50 11.69 7.06 15.77
N PRO A 51 12.89 7.65 15.81
CA PRO A 51 13.81 7.65 14.66
C PRO A 51 14.34 6.27 14.25
N ASP A 52 14.41 5.32 15.20
CA ASP A 52 14.89 3.95 14.96
C ASP A 52 13.80 2.99 14.48
N SER A 53 12.54 3.40 14.57
CA SER A 53 11.38 2.67 14.07
C SER A 53 11.20 2.90 12.58
N LEU A 54 10.77 1.84 11.87
CA LEU A 54 10.26 2.01 10.52
C LEU A 54 8.82 2.50 10.56
N VAL A 55 8.46 3.39 9.65
CA VAL A 55 7.08 3.79 9.42
C VAL A 55 6.68 3.27 8.05
N VAL A 56 5.69 2.39 8.00
CA VAL A 56 5.22 1.72 6.78
C VAL A 56 3.78 2.08 6.54
N ALA A 57 3.50 2.67 5.38
CA ALA A 57 2.16 3.00 4.95
C ALA A 57 1.50 1.76 4.34
N VAL A 58 0.37 1.32 4.88
CA VAL A 58 -0.43 0.23 4.32
C VAL A 58 -1.77 0.81 3.90
N GLY A 59 -2.06 0.81 2.60
CA GLY A 59 -3.31 1.44 2.16
C GLY A 59 -3.93 0.91 0.90
N ALA A 60 -5.26 0.97 0.88
CA ALA A 60 -6.06 0.56 -0.27
C ALA A 60 -6.19 1.70 -1.28
N LEU A 61 -5.85 1.41 -2.54
CA LEU A 61 -6.07 2.27 -3.69
C LEU A 61 -7.57 2.30 -4.03
N PRO A 62 -8.11 3.45 -4.47
CA PRO A 62 -9.52 3.57 -4.80
C PRO A 62 -9.89 2.70 -6.01
N LEU A 63 -11.12 2.20 -6.05
CA LEU A 63 -11.67 1.58 -7.25
C LEU A 63 -11.79 2.61 -8.39
N LYS A 64 -11.69 2.15 -9.64
CA LYS A 64 -11.85 3.01 -10.82
C LYS A 64 -13.23 3.69 -10.87
N GLU A 65 -14.25 3.05 -10.30
CA GLU A 65 -15.64 3.53 -10.31
C GLU A 65 -15.99 4.55 -9.21
N GLU A 66 -15.11 4.77 -8.22
CA GLU A 66 -15.35 5.76 -7.14
C GLU A 66 -15.24 7.23 -7.61
N GLY A 67 -14.85 7.45 -8.85
CA GLY A 67 -14.74 8.75 -9.49
C GLY A 67 -13.41 9.45 -9.25
N ILE A 68 -13.30 10.68 -9.75
CA ILE A 68 -12.00 11.34 -9.91
C ILE A 68 -11.40 11.87 -8.60
N ARG A 69 -12.24 12.26 -7.64
CA ARG A 69 -11.77 12.85 -6.37
C ARG A 69 -10.93 11.87 -5.54
N PRO A 70 -11.35 10.60 -5.32
CA PRO A 70 -10.51 9.58 -4.71
C PRO A 70 -9.18 9.34 -5.45
N THR A 71 -9.19 9.32 -6.79
CA THR A 71 -7.94 9.16 -7.57
C THR A 71 -6.95 10.30 -7.35
N ILE A 72 -7.43 11.55 -7.30
CA ILE A 72 -6.58 12.72 -7.00
C ILE A 72 -6.02 12.63 -5.58
N ASN A 73 -6.87 12.29 -4.60
CA ASN A 73 -6.43 12.11 -3.22
C ASN A 73 -5.33 11.04 -3.13
N ALA A 74 -5.50 9.92 -3.84
CA ALA A 74 -4.52 8.85 -3.89
C ALA A 74 -3.19 9.34 -4.45
N ALA A 75 -3.20 10.02 -5.59
CA ALA A 75 -1.99 10.57 -6.21
C ALA A 75 -1.23 11.54 -5.30
N ILE A 76 -1.95 12.47 -4.65
CA ILE A 76 -1.35 13.43 -3.70
C ILE A 76 -0.77 12.71 -2.48
N THR A 77 -1.46 11.69 -1.99
CA THR A 77 -1.05 10.96 -0.80
C THR A 77 0.16 10.09 -1.06
N ILE A 78 0.22 9.43 -2.22
CA ILE A 78 1.41 8.70 -2.69
C ILE A 78 2.62 9.64 -2.77
N ASP A 79 2.47 10.81 -3.39
CA ASP A 79 3.56 11.80 -3.51
C ASP A 79 4.06 12.33 -2.15
N LYS A 80 3.17 12.49 -1.17
CA LYS A 80 3.56 12.90 0.18
C LYS A 80 4.27 11.78 0.92
N LEU A 81 3.64 10.60 0.98
CA LEU A 81 4.17 9.48 1.75
C LEU A 81 5.50 9.00 1.19
N SER A 82 5.71 9.02 -0.13
CA SER A 82 6.97 8.58 -0.74
C SER A 82 8.19 9.39 -0.29
N LYS A 83 7.99 10.57 0.32
CA LYS A 83 9.05 11.42 0.87
C LYS A 83 9.27 11.23 2.38
N ILE A 84 8.37 10.51 3.05
CA ILE A 84 8.28 10.44 4.52
C ILE A 84 8.51 9.01 5.01
N VAL A 85 7.79 8.03 4.43
CA VAL A 85 7.73 6.66 4.96
C VAL A 85 8.86 5.79 4.42
N ASP A 86 9.20 4.75 5.18
CA ASP A 86 10.23 3.79 4.82
C ASP A 86 9.76 2.85 3.70
N SER A 87 8.46 2.56 3.61
CA SER A 87 7.85 1.80 2.51
C SER A 87 6.35 2.03 2.41
N ILE A 88 5.80 1.84 1.21
CA ILE A 88 4.35 1.91 0.93
C ILE A 88 3.85 0.55 0.44
N ILE A 89 3.12 -0.17 1.29
CA ILE A 89 2.34 -1.36 0.90
C ILE A 89 1.00 -0.88 0.34
N ALA A 90 0.92 -0.73 -0.97
CA ALA A 90 -0.31 -0.35 -1.66
C ALA A 90 -1.12 -1.59 -2.06
N ILE A 91 -2.43 -1.54 -1.83
CA ILE A 91 -3.37 -2.62 -2.14
C ILE A 91 -4.30 -2.16 -3.23
N ASP A 92 -4.28 -2.84 -4.38
CA ASP A 92 -5.18 -2.53 -5.48
C ASP A 92 -6.52 -3.24 -5.29
N ASN A 93 -7.53 -2.51 -4.82
CA ASN A 93 -8.89 -3.02 -4.66
C ASN A 93 -9.45 -3.60 -5.96
N ASN A 94 -9.01 -3.14 -7.13
CA ASN A 94 -9.47 -3.69 -8.41
C ASN A 94 -9.01 -5.14 -8.63
N LYS A 95 -7.91 -5.57 -7.99
CA LYS A 95 -7.41 -6.95 -8.07
C LYS A 95 -8.14 -7.92 -7.15
N LEU A 96 -8.75 -7.40 -6.09
CA LEU A 96 -9.50 -8.19 -5.11
C LEU A 96 -11.02 -8.16 -5.37
N LYS A 97 -11.44 -7.43 -6.42
CA LYS A 97 -12.83 -7.31 -6.83
C LYS A 97 -13.30 -8.58 -7.55
N GLU A 98 -14.19 -9.33 -6.93
CA GLU A 98 -14.91 -10.44 -7.59
C GLU A 98 -16.13 -9.90 -8.36
N SER A 99 -16.45 -10.50 -9.51
CA SER A 99 -17.59 -10.09 -10.32
C SER A 99 -18.90 -10.68 -9.78
N GLY A 100 -19.92 -9.83 -9.63
CA GLY A 100 -21.30 -10.27 -9.34
C GLY A 100 -21.72 -10.26 -7.86
N GLU A 101 -20.92 -9.70 -6.96
CA GLU A 101 -21.25 -9.64 -5.52
C GLU A 101 -21.95 -8.33 -5.11
N ASP A 102 -22.67 -8.37 -3.98
CA ASP A 102 -23.13 -7.14 -3.31
C ASP A 102 -21.91 -6.32 -2.88
N ILE A 103 -21.95 -5.00 -3.09
CA ILE A 103 -20.87 -4.06 -2.79
C ILE A 103 -20.40 -4.20 -1.34
N SER A 104 -21.33 -4.41 -0.39
CA SER A 104 -20.99 -4.56 1.03
C SER A 104 -20.17 -5.82 1.30
N GLN A 105 -20.56 -6.95 0.70
CA GLN A 105 -19.87 -8.24 0.80
C GLN A 105 -18.51 -8.20 0.12
N ALA A 106 -18.42 -7.49 -1.02
CA ALA A 106 -17.16 -7.31 -1.74
C ALA A 106 -16.12 -6.58 -0.87
N TYR A 107 -16.48 -5.49 -0.19
CA TYR A 107 -15.55 -4.77 0.69
C TYR A 107 -15.15 -5.59 1.92
N GLU A 108 -16.08 -6.34 2.50
CA GLU A 108 -15.77 -7.21 3.65
C GLU A 108 -14.76 -8.29 3.26
N LYS A 109 -14.98 -8.98 2.13
CA LYS A 109 -14.02 -9.96 1.59
C LYS A 109 -12.66 -9.37 1.29
N ILE A 110 -12.62 -8.19 0.67
CA ILE A 110 -11.37 -7.46 0.39
C ILE A 110 -10.61 -7.22 1.71
N ASN A 111 -11.30 -6.72 2.74
CA ASN A 111 -10.69 -6.46 4.04
C ASN A 111 -10.20 -7.75 4.72
N TYR A 112 -10.98 -8.83 4.68
CA TYR A 112 -10.55 -10.12 5.20
C TYR A 112 -9.32 -10.65 4.47
N ALA A 113 -9.30 -10.58 3.13
CA ALA A 113 -8.15 -10.98 2.33
C ALA A 113 -6.92 -10.10 2.61
N ILE A 114 -7.10 -8.81 2.93
CA ILE A 114 -6.02 -7.90 3.35
C ILE A 114 -5.43 -8.34 4.70
N VAL A 115 -6.32 -8.55 5.68
CA VAL A 115 -5.92 -8.92 7.03
C VAL A 115 -5.25 -10.29 7.04
N GLU A 116 -5.78 -11.26 6.30
CA GLU A 116 -5.24 -12.62 6.25
C GLU A 116 -3.75 -12.62 5.83
N ARG A 117 -3.39 -12.03 4.68
CA ARG A 117 -1.99 -12.13 4.22
C ARG A 117 -1.02 -11.32 5.08
N ILE A 118 -1.46 -10.16 5.60
CA ILE A 118 -0.63 -9.36 6.53
C ILE A 118 -0.45 -10.11 7.85
N ALA A 119 -1.51 -10.68 8.40
CA ALA A 119 -1.45 -11.46 9.63
C ALA A 119 -0.56 -12.70 9.46
N SER A 120 -0.67 -13.42 8.35
CA SER A 120 0.20 -14.56 8.05
C SER A 120 1.66 -14.14 7.94
N LEU A 121 1.97 -13.01 7.29
CA LEU A 121 3.33 -12.48 7.24
C LEU A 121 3.89 -12.18 8.64
N LEU A 122 3.11 -11.48 9.47
CA LEU A 122 3.54 -11.06 10.80
C LEU A 122 3.63 -12.24 11.78
N ALA A 123 2.67 -13.17 11.74
CA ALA A 123 2.64 -14.33 12.63
C ALA A 123 3.87 -15.23 12.43
N LEU A 124 4.38 -15.36 11.20
CA LEU A 124 5.54 -16.20 10.90
C LEU A 124 6.86 -15.60 11.38
N ILE A 125 6.91 -14.31 11.72
CA ILE A 125 8.11 -13.67 12.29
C ILE A 125 8.33 -14.10 13.75
N ASP A 126 7.26 -14.41 14.48
CA ASP A 126 7.32 -14.74 15.91
C ASP A 126 7.27 -16.25 16.19
N VAL A 127 7.22 -17.09 15.15
CA VAL A 127 7.10 -18.55 15.27
C VAL A 127 8.43 -19.22 14.94
N PRO A 128 8.93 -20.16 15.78
CA PRO A 128 10.11 -20.95 15.42
C PRO A 128 9.84 -21.86 14.21
N GLY A 129 10.66 -21.72 13.17
CA GLY A 129 10.71 -22.60 12.00
C GLY A 129 12.06 -23.32 11.87
N GLU A 130 12.19 -24.17 10.84
CA GLU A 130 13.49 -24.77 10.46
C GLU A 130 14.48 -23.70 9.99
N GLN A 131 13.96 -22.70 9.28
CA GLN A 131 14.63 -21.44 9.03
C GLN A 131 13.63 -20.36 9.44
N THR A 132 13.98 -19.53 10.41
CA THR A 132 13.07 -18.51 10.98
C THR A 132 13.42 -17.14 10.43
N LEU A 133 12.40 -16.38 10.06
CA LEU A 133 12.52 -14.94 9.77
C LEU A 133 12.39 -14.16 11.08
N ASP A 134 13.15 -13.08 11.23
CA ASP A 134 13.03 -12.20 12.39
C ASP A 134 12.60 -10.77 12.02
N ALA A 135 12.41 -9.93 13.04
CA ALA A 135 12.05 -8.53 12.84
C ALA A 135 13.14 -7.74 12.09
N SER A 136 14.41 -8.12 12.19
CA SER A 136 15.52 -7.47 11.48
C SER A 136 15.45 -7.75 9.98
N ASP A 137 15.09 -8.98 9.59
CA ASP A 137 14.85 -9.37 8.19
C ASP A 137 13.68 -8.56 7.60
N LEU A 138 12.56 -8.46 8.32
CA LEU A 138 11.43 -7.66 7.89
C LEU A 138 11.80 -6.17 7.78
N LYS A 139 12.52 -5.63 8.77
CA LYS A 139 13.02 -4.25 8.73
C LYS A 139 13.93 -4.02 7.54
N PHE A 140 14.82 -4.96 7.23
CA PHE A 140 15.71 -4.85 6.08
C PHE A 140 14.92 -4.76 4.77
N VAL A 141 13.95 -5.65 4.57
CA VAL A 141 13.14 -5.68 3.34
C VAL A 141 12.29 -4.41 3.21
N LEU A 142 11.72 -3.91 4.30
CA LEU A 142 10.87 -2.72 4.30
C LEU A 142 11.64 -1.40 4.36
N ARG A 143 12.95 -1.41 4.59
CA ARG A 143 13.79 -0.20 4.59
C ARG A 143 14.19 0.18 3.15
N ALA A 144 13.20 0.58 2.36
CA ALA A 144 13.37 1.00 0.98
C ALA A 144 12.63 2.33 0.73
N MET A 145 13.17 3.40 1.32
CA MET A 145 12.49 4.69 1.48
C MET A 145 11.77 5.14 0.21
N GLY A 146 10.47 5.43 0.36
CA GLY A 146 9.63 5.96 -0.71
C GLY A 146 9.28 4.99 -1.84
N SER A 147 9.77 3.75 -1.79
CA SER A 147 9.42 2.71 -2.76
C SER A 147 8.10 2.01 -2.38
N PHE A 148 7.54 1.30 -3.35
CA PHE A 148 6.40 0.45 -3.13
C PHE A 148 6.84 -0.93 -2.64
N ALA A 149 5.96 -1.54 -1.85
CA ALA A 149 6.00 -2.93 -1.50
C ALA A 149 4.66 -3.58 -1.83
N THR A 150 4.69 -4.89 -2.07
CA THR A 150 3.50 -5.70 -2.31
C THR A 150 3.60 -7.01 -1.55
N ILE A 151 2.46 -7.50 -1.10
CA ILE A 151 2.36 -8.83 -0.48
C ILE A 151 1.73 -9.77 -1.50
N GLY A 152 2.43 -10.87 -1.70
CA GLY A 152 2.08 -12.03 -2.47
C GLY A 152 1.56 -13.15 -1.59
N TYR A 153 0.60 -13.92 -2.09
CA TYR A 153 0.01 -15.00 -1.33
C TYR A 153 -0.47 -16.15 -2.19
N ALA A 154 -0.23 -17.37 -1.72
CA ALA A 154 -0.79 -18.57 -2.30
C ALA A 154 -1.09 -19.59 -1.20
N LYS A 155 -2.26 -20.20 -1.26
CA LYS A 155 -2.71 -21.23 -0.33
C LYS A 155 -3.31 -22.40 -1.10
N ALA A 156 -3.04 -23.63 -0.64
CA ALA A 156 -3.68 -24.83 -1.18
C ALA A 156 -3.68 -25.97 -0.16
N ASP A 157 -4.73 -26.79 -0.17
CA ASP A 157 -4.75 -28.08 0.52
C ASP A 157 -3.53 -28.92 0.13
N ALA A 158 -2.77 -29.40 1.11
CA ALA A 158 -1.55 -30.18 0.88
C ALA A 158 -1.82 -31.44 0.03
N SER A 159 -2.98 -32.07 0.21
CA SER A 159 -3.42 -33.23 -0.58
C SER A 159 -3.70 -32.94 -2.05
N LYS A 160 -3.91 -31.66 -2.43
CA LYS A 160 -4.20 -31.22 -3.80
C LYS A 160 -2.99 -30.62 -4.51
N ILE A 161 -1.88 -30.40 -3.80
CA ILE A 161 -0.67 -29.81 -4.38
C ILE A 161 0.02 -30.85 -5.27
N LYS A 162 -0.01 -30.59 -6.58
CA LYS A 162 0.74 -31.38 -7.58
C LYS A 162 2.20 -30.95 -7.70
N SER A 163 2.46 -29.67 -7.45
CA SER A 163 3.78 -29.04 -7.54
C SER A 163 3.83 -27.91 -6.53
N LEU A 164 4.68 -28.04 -5.52
CA LEU A 164 4.89 -26.99 -4.52
C LEU A 164 5.58 -25.78 -5.15
N SER A 165 6.51 -26.00 -6.08
CA SER A 165 7.21 -24.92 -6.80
C SER A 165 6.22 -24.01 -7.51
N ARG A 166 5.20 -24.56 -8.20
CA ARG A 166 4.17 -23.76 -8.85
C ARG A 166 3.30 -22.97 -7.86
N LEU A 167 3.00 -23.53 -6.69
CA LEU A 167 2.27 -22.81 -5.65
C LEU A 167 3.07 -21.62 -5.14
N ILE A 168 4.37 -21.80 -4.90
CA ILE A 168 5.27 -20.73 -4.46
C ILE A 168 5.38 -19.66 -5.54
N ILE A 169 5.56 -20.04 -6.81
CA ILE A 169 5.62 -19.11 -7.95
C ILE A 169 4.37 -18.25 -8.04
N ARG A 170 3.20 -18.85 -7.86
CA ARG A 170 1.92 -18.12 -7.86
C ARG A 170 1.89 -16.99 -6.83
N SER A 171 2.56 -17.14 -5.68
CA SER A 171 2.59 -16.09 -4.66
C SER A 171 3.22 -14.78 -5.15
N PHE A 172 4.17 -14.83 -6.09
CA PHE A 172 4.85 -13.66 -6.65
C PHE A 172 4.52 -13.40 -8.13
N GLU A 173 3.55 -14.13 -8.69
CA GLU A 173 2.91 -13.78 -9.95
C GLU A 173 1.79 -12.75 -9.71
N THR A 174 1.40 -12.03 -10.76
CA THR A 174 0.40 -10.94 -10.67
C THR A 174 -0.87 -11.36 -9.94
N GLU A 175 -1.37 -12.59 -10.09
CA GLU A 175 -2.58 -13.06 -9.39
C GLU A 175 -2.42 -13.16 -7.86
N GLY A 176 -1.22 -13.48 -7.37
CA GLY A 176 -0.94 -13.61 -5.94
C GLY A 176 -0.70 -12.27 -5.24
N LEU A 177 -0.33 -11.23 -5.98
CA LEU A 177 0.10 -9.94 -5.45
C LEU A 177 -1.06 -8.97 -5.20
N TYR A 178 -1.03 -8.22 -4.09
CA TYR A 178 -1.99 -7.13 -3.84
C TYR A 178 -1.94 -5.99 -4.84
N LEU A 179 -0.79 -5.77 -5.48
CA LEU A 179 -0.55 -4.67 -6.41
C LEU A 179 -0.15 -5.22 -7.77
N ASP A 180 -0.57 -4.60 -8.88
CA ASP A 180 -0.02 -4.91 -10.20
C ASP A 180 1.33 -4.19 -10.35
N VAL A 181 2.40 -4.98 -10.30
CA VAL A 181 3.78 -4.51 -10.25
C VAL A 181 4.66 -5.29 -11.22
N ASN A 182 5.70 -4.63 -11.71
CA ASN A 182 6.81 -5.34 -12.30
C ASN A 182 7.74 -5.81 -11.17
N ILE A 183 7.67 -7.10 -10.82
CA ILE A 183 8.52 -7.67 -9.76
C ILE A 183 10.01 -7.59 -10.12
N GLU A 184 10.36 -7.45 -11.40
CA GLU A 184 11.75 -7.29 -11.82
C GLU A 184 12.37 -5.99 -11.32
N SER A 185 11.56 -5.01 -10.91
CA SER A 185 12.03 -3.78 -10.27
C SER A 185 12.28 -3.93 -8.76
N ALA A 186 11.83 -5.02 -8.12
CA ALA A 186 11.97 -5.21 -6.69
C ALA A 186 13.44 -5.36 -6.27
N LEU A 187 13.83 -4.70 -5.18
CA LEU A 187 15.18 -4.77 -4.63
C LEU A 187 15.33 -5.88 -3.58
N TYR A 188 14.26 -6.12 -2.82
CA TYR A 188 14.28 -7.05 -1.70
C TYR A 188 13.06 -7.94 -1.72
N GLY A 189 13.25 -9.19 -1.32
CA GLY A 189 12.20 -10.17 -1.13
C GLY A 189 12.25 -10.81 0.25
N LEU A 190 11.10 -11.28 0.72
CA LEU A 190 10.95 -12.20 1.82
C LEU A 190 9.91 -13.23 1.43
N VAL A 191 10.19 -14.52 1.68
CA VAL A 191 9.26 -15.61 1.40
C VAL A 191 9.14 -16.49 2.63
N ALA A 192 7.93 -16.66 3.14
CA ALA A 192 7.62 -17.56 4.25
C ALA A 192 6.73 -18.69 3.74
N ILE A 193 7.09 -19.93 4.07
CA ILE A 193 6.37 -21.14 3.65
C ILE A 193 5.98 -21.93 4.89
N HIS A 194 4.68 -22.08 5.12
CA HIS A 194 4.11 -22.79 6.26
C HIS A 194 3.22 -23.93 5.77
N GLY A 195 3.24 -25.07 6.47
CA GLY A 195 2.38 -26.20 6.12
C GLY A 195 2.90 -27.55 6.62
N PRO A 196 2.23 -28.65 6.27
CA PRO A 196 2.60 -29.98 6.75
C PRO A 196 4.01 -30.40 6.28
N PRO A 197 4.85 -30.95 7.17
CA PRO A 197 6.24 -31.30 6.85
C PRO A 197 6.38 -32.20 5.61
N GLU A 198 5.44 -33.13 5.43
CA GLU A 198 5.42 -34.04 4.29
C GLU A 198 5.19 -33.34 2.94
N ALA A 199 4.57 -32.15 2.92
CA ALA A 199 4.33 -31.37 1.71
C ALA A 199 5.50 -30.43 1.37
N LEU A 200 6.30 -30.02 2.35
CA LEU A 200 7.40 -29.06 2.17
C LEU A 200 8.65 -29.71 1.56
N LYS A 201 8.63 -29.93 0.25
CA LYS A 201 9.75 -30.54 -0.47
C LYS A 201 10.84 -29.50 -0.76
N ALA A 202 12.01 -29.67 -0.15
CA ALA A 202 13.16 -28.77 -0.31
C ALA A 202 13.55 -28.49 -1.77
N LYS A 203 13.52 -29.52 -2.64
CA LYS A 203 13.81 -29.35 -4.08
C LYS A 203 12.88 -28.32 -4.73
N ASP A 204 11.57 -28.46 -4.51
CA ASP A 204 10.56 -27.60 -5.11
C ASP A 204 10.64 -26.17 -4.55
N ILE A 205 10.94 -26.05 -3.25
CA ILE A 205 11.18 -24.76 -2.59
C ILE A 205 12.38 -24.06 -3.22
N PHE A 206 13.53 -24.73 -3.32
CA PHE A 206 14.74 -24.12 -3.87
C PHE A 206 14.62 -23.78 -5.35
N GLU A 207 13.91 -24.59 -6.13
CA GLU A 207 13.60 -24.29 -7.53
C GLU A 207 12.82 -22.96 -7.65
N ALA A 208 11.74 -22.81 -6.90
CA ALA A 208 10.92 -21.59 -6.93
C ALA A 208 11.65 -20.36 -6.38
N LEU A 209 12.44 -20.52 -5.30
CA LEU A 209 13.23 -19.43 -4.72
C LEU A 209 14.34 -18.98 -5.67
N ASN A 210 14.98 -19.89 -6.41
CA ASN A 210 15.97 -19.54 -7.42
C ASN A 210 15.32 -18.74 -8.56
N GLU A 211 14.13 -19.14 -9.02
CA GLU A 211 13.39 -18.39 -10.02
C GLU A 211 13.07 -16.97 -9.53
N LEU A 212 12.52 -16.83 -8.32
CA LEU A 212 12.21 -15.51 -7.75
C LEU A 212 13.46 -14.65 -7.63
N THR A 213 14.56 -15.23 -7.12
CA THR A 213 15.85 -14.57 -7.00
C THR A 213 16.32 -14.08 -8.36
N GLU A 214 16.16 -14.89 -9.41
CA GLU A 214 16.58 -14.48 -10.75
C GLU A 214 15.70 -13.38 -11.36
N ARG A 215 14.42 -13.32 -10.99
CA ARG A 215 13.50 -12.31 -11.52
C ARG A 215 13.68 -10.93 -10.87
N ILE A 216 13.90 -10.85 -9.56
CA ILE A 216 13.98 -9.55 -8.87
C ILE A 216 15.32 -8.83 -9.14
N LYS A 217 15.33 -7.49 -9.12
CA LYS A 217 16.52 -6.69 -9.39
C LYS A 217 17.63 -6.92 -8.37
N GLY A 218 17.28 -6.85 -7.09
CA GLY A 218 18.29 -6.81 -6.02
C GLY A 218 18.80 -8.17 -5.57
N LYS A 219 18.25 -9.27 -6.10
CA LYS A 219 18.69 -10.66 -5.86
C LYS A 219 18.72 -11.10 -4.37
N GLN A 220 18.27 -10.26 -3.45
CA GLN A 220 18.28 -10.54 -2.01
C GLN A 220 16.90 -10.99 -1.57
N ILE A 221 16.81 -12.23 -1.09
CA ILE A 221 15.56 -12.83 -0.60
C ILE A 221 15.79 -13.49 0.75
N PHE A 222 15.06 -13.02 1.76
CA PHE A 222 14.97 -13.67 3.06
C PHE A 222 13.95 -14.80 2.97
N ARG A 223 14.18 -15.90 3.69
CA ARG A 223 13.33 -17.08 3.60
C ARG A 223 13.07 -17.71 4.96
N GLY A 224 11.83 -18.10 5.19
CA GLY A 224 11.40 -18.82 6.38
C GLY A 224 10.64 -20.09 6.01
N PHE A 225 10.91 -21.18 6.74
CA PHE A 225 10.29 -22.49 6.53
C PHE A 225 9.71 -22.98 7.85
N TYR A 226 8.40 -23.20 7.85
CA TYR A 226 7.61 -23.48 9.05
C TYR A 226 6.84 -24.79 8.86
N PRO A 227 7.50 -25.95 9.01
CA PRO A 227 6.79 -27.23 8.98
C PRO A 227 5.92 -27.38 10.23
N ASP A 228 4.62 -27.60 10.06
CA ASP A 228 3.66 -27.79 11.15
C ASP A 228 2.79 -29.04 10.91
N PRO A 229 2.95 -30.12 11.69
CA PRO A 229 2.19 -31.37 11.50
C PRO A 229 0.70 -31.25 11.82
N ARG A 230 0.24 -30.11 12.36
CA ARG A 230 -1.18 -29.83 12.63
C ARG A 230 -1.87 -29.24 11.40
N GLU A 231 -1.11 -28.68 10.47
CA GLU A 231 -1.64 -28.03 9.29
C GLU A 231 -2.02 -29.01 8.19
N ARG A 232 -3.01 -28.61 7.39
CA ARG A 232 -3.50 -29.39 6.25
C ARG A 232 -3.34 -28.65 4.93
N GLU A 233 -3.06 -27.36 4.99
CA GLU A 233 -2.82 -26.51 3.84
C GLU A 233 -1.35 -26.09 3.83
N VAL A 234 -0.82 -25.82 2.64
CA VAL A 234 0.44 -25.09 2.50
C VAL A 234 0.08 -23.64 2.18
N GLU A 235 0.64 -22.74 2.96
CA GLU A 235 0.52 -21.30 2.84
C GLU A 235 1.90 -20.73 2.47
N VAL A 236 1.92 -19.88 1.44
CA VAL A 236 3.10 -19.15 0.99
C VAL A 236 2.78 -17.67 1.05
N VAL A 237 3.57 -16.93 1.81
CA VAL A 237 3.49 -15.47 1.91
C VAL A 237 4.79 -14.89 1.36
N THR A 238 4.68 -13.96 0.42
CA THR A 238 5.83 -13.26 -0.16
C THR A 238 5.69 -11.77 0.09
N LEU A 239 6.74 -11.10 0.52
CA LEU A 239 6.83 -9.64 0.56
C LEU A 239 7.90 -9.19 -0.42
N LEU A 240 7.54 -8.35 -1.38
CA LEU A 240 8.49 -7.70 -2.30
C LEU A 240 8.51 -6.21 -2.03
N SER A 241 9.70 -5.61 -1.99
CA SER A 241 9.90 -4.20 -1.64
C SER A 241 11.00 -3.58 -2.49
N GLY A 242 11.12 -2.24 -2.48
CA GLY A 242 12.00 -1.52 -3.40
C GLY A 242 11.41 -1.39 -4.80
N ILE A 243 10.10 -1.61 -4.98
CA ILE A 243 9.44 -1.59 -6.28
C ILE A 243 9.25 -0.14 -6.72
N TYR A 244 9.69 0.18 -7.93
CA TYR A 244 9.52 1.49 -8.55
C TYR A 244 8.70 1.45 -9.85
N GLU A 245 8.30 0.26 -10.31
CA GLU A 245 7.43 0.06 -11.47
C GLU A 245 6.12 -0.64 -11.07
N SER A 246 5.02 0.12 -11.08
CA SER A 246 3.67 -0.40 -10.83
C SER A 246 2.65 0.21 -11.78
N LYS A 247 1.94 -0.66 -12.52
CA LYS A 247 0.86 -0.25 -13.43
C LYS A 247 -0.31 0.38 -12.67
N SER A 248 -0.72 -0.23 -11.55
CA SER A 248 -1.80 0.30 -10.71
C SER A 248 -1.50 1.73 -10.23
N ILE A 249 -0.26 1.99 -9.80
CA ILE A 249 0.15 3.33 -9.36
C ILE A 249 0.27 4.28 -10.55
N GLU A 250 0.90 3.84 -11.65
CA GLU A 250 1.07 4.65 -12.84
C GLU A 250 -0.29 5.13 -13.40
N GLU A 251 -1.29 4.26 -13.48
CA GLU A 251 -2.65 4.61 -13.92
C GLU A 251 -3.29 5.69 -13.05
N ILE A 252 -3.12 5.62 -11.72
CA ILE A 252 -3.63 6.63 -10.78
C ILE A 252 -2.94 7.98 -11.02
N ILE A 253 -1.62 7.99 -11.12
CA ILE A 253 -0.83 9.21 -11.32
C ILE A 253 -1.14 9.84 -12.68
N LEU A 254 -1.25 9.04 -13.74
CA LEU A 254 -1.57 9.53 -15.08
C LEU A 254 -2.99 10.10 -15.16
N THR A 255 -3.97 9.41 -14.56
CA THR A 255 -5.35 9.90 -14.47
C THR A 255 -5.43 11.23 -13.72
N ALA A 256 -4.76 11.34 -12.56
CA ALA A 256 -4.74 12.59 -11.79
C ALA A 256 -4.04 13.73 -12.55
N LYS A 257 -2.91 13.46 -13.22
CA LYS A 257 -2.20 14.44 -14.06
C LYS A 257 -3.03 14.92 -15.24
N LYS A 258 -3.80 14.02 -15.87
CA LYS A 258 -4.73 14.38 -16.95
C LYS A 258 -5.80 15.32 -16.43
N TYR A 259 -6.48 14.95 -15.34
CA TYR A 259 -7.50 15.78 -14.73
C TYR A 259 -6.99 17.16 -14.34
N ALA A 260 -5.81 17.25 -13.70
CA ALA A 260 -5.23 18.54 -13.31
C ALA A 260 -4.99 19.46 -14.52
N ARG A 261 -4.50 18.91 -15.64
CA ARG A 261 -4.30 19.68 -16.88
C ARG A 261 -5.63 20.17 -17.47
N ASP A 262 -6.63 19.29 -17.53
CA ASP A 262 -7.94 19.63 -18.09
C ASP A 262 -8.66 20.67 -17.23
N PHE A 263 -8.53 20.56 -15.90
CA PHE A 263 -9.07 21.53 -14.95
C PHE A 263 -8.42 22.92 -15.09
N MET A 264 -7.10 23.00 -15.24
CA MET A 264 -6.39 24.28 -15.43
C MET A 264 -6.85 24.98 -16.71
N LYS A 265 -7.00 24.24 -17.82
CA LYS A 265 -7.52 24.79 -19.08
C LYS A 265 -8.95 25.32 -18.93
N ALA A 266 -9.83 24.54 -18.31
CA ALA A 266 -11.21 24.96 -18.07
C ALA A 266 -11.30 26.21 -17.20
N LYS A 267 -10.39 26.34 -16.21
CA LYS A 267 -10.30 27.55 -15.37
C LYS A 267 -9.87 28.77 -16.19
N GLU A 268 -8.85 28.65 -17.03
CA GLU A 268 -8.41 29.73 -17.92
C GLU A 268 -9.51 30.17 -18.88
N GLU A 269 -10.20 29.21 -19.53
CA GLU A 269 -11.35 29.50 -20.40
C GLU A 269 -12.49 30.20 -19.65
N SER A 270 -12.75 29.78 -18.40
CA SER A 270 -13.77 30.40 -17.55
C SER A 270 -13.39 31.84 -17.18
N GLU A 271 -12.12 32.13 -16.92
CA GLU A 271 -11.64 33.47 -16.60
C GLU A 271 -11.75 34.41 -17.82
N ILE A 272 -11.42 33.91 -19.01
CA ILE A 272 -11.58 34.65 -20.28
C ILE A 272 -13.06 34.97 -20.52
N LYS A 273 -13.95 33.97 -20.49
CA LYS A 273 -15.39 34.18 -20.71
C LYS A 273 -16.01 35.11 -19.66
N LYS A 274 -15.59 35.00 -18.39
CA LYS A 274 -16.03 35.90 -17.33
C LYS A 274 -15.60 37.34 -17.62
N LYS A 275 -14.37 37.56 -18.06
CA LYS A 275 -13.86 38.89 -18.42
C LYS A 275 -14.61 39.48 -19.62
N GLU A 276 -14.90 38.67 -20.64
CA GLU A 276 -15.72 39.08 -21.78
C GLU A 276 -17.15 39.46 -21.36
N LEU A 277 -17.81 38.62 -20.55
CA LEU A 277 -19.17 38.85 -20.06
C LEU A 277 -19.29 40.14 -19.23
N LEU A 278 -18.28 40.42 -18.41
CA LEU A 278 -18.24 41.61 -17.55
C LEU A 278 -17.69 42.85 -18.28
N SER A 279 -17.18 42.70 -19.51
CA SER A 279 -16.66 43.83 -20.27
C SER A 279 -17.79 44.77 -20.71
N GLY A 280 -17.58 46.08 -20.56
CA GLY A 280 -18.60 47.08 -20.89
C GLY A 280 -19.66 47.30 -19.81
N LEU A 281 -19.55 46.64 -18.64
CA LEU A 281 -20.29 47.08 -17.47
C LEU A 281 -19.76 48.45 -17.04
N PRO A 282 -20.64 49.45 -16.89
CA PRO A 282 -20.24 50.73 -16.32
C PRO A 282 -19.81 50.55 -14.86
N ASP A 283 -18.97 51.45 -14.37
CA ASP A 283 -18.65 51.48 -12.95
C ASP A 283 -19.94 51.85 -12.19
N PHE A 284 -20.41 50.97 -11.31
CA PHE A 284 -21.67 51.20 -10.62
C PHE A 284 -21.56 52.34 -9.60
N ASP A 285 -20.35 52.65 -9.14
CA ASP A 285 -20.07 53.83 -8.31
C ASP A 285 -20.21 55.14 -9.11
N ASP A 286 -20.01 55.11 -10.44
CA ASP A 286 -20.26 56.26 -11.33
C ASP A 286 -21.76 56.46 -11.62
N ILE A 287 -22.57 55.39 -11.53
CA ILE A 287 -24.02 55.42 -11.82
C ILE A 287 -24.85 55.70 -10.56
N TYR A 288 -24.43 55.15 -9.43
CA TYR A 288 -25.06 55.34 -8.12
C TYR A 288 -24.03 55.90 -7.15
N PRO A 289 -23.63 57.18 -7.30
CA PRO A 289 -22.81 57.82 -6.29
C PRO A 289 -23.57 57.75 -4.96
N GLY A 290 -23.00 57.05 -3.98
CA GLY A 290 -23.61 56.92 -2.66
C GLY A 290 -23.95 58.31 -2.12
N GLU A 291 -25.17 58.47 -1.59
CA GLU A 291 -25.53 59.67 -0.84
C GLU A 291 -24.51 59.82 0.28
N VAL A 292 -23.65 60.83 0.16
CA VAL A 292 -22.77 61.26 1.23
C VAL A 292 -23.70 61.91 2.25
N ASP A 293 -24.09 61.14 3.27
CA ASP A 293 -24.77 61.66 4.46
C ASP A 293 -23.83 62.68 5.13
N ASP A 294 -24.12 63.98 4.93
CA ASP A 294 -23.52 65.12 5.64
C ASP A 294 -24.07 65.26 7.08
#